data_AF-A0A9D6EYL7-F1
#
_entry.id   AF-A0A9D6EYL7-F1
#
_cell.length_a   1.000
_cell.length_b   1.000
_cell.length_c   1.000
_cell.angle_alpha   90.00
_cell.angle_beta   90.00
_cell.angle_gamma   90.00
#
_symmetry.space_group_name_H-M   'P 1'
#
loop_
_entity.id
_entity.type
_entity.pdbx_description
1 polymer ?
#
loop_
_entity_poly.entity_id
_entity_poly.type
_entity_poly.pdbx_seq_one_letter_code
_entity_poly.pdbx_strand_id
1 'polypeptide(L)'
;MQIDFYGLHFDASRVTVYLWTPWRASALEHRLFNEVKQLPGVHLETAPDEMRIQISDEKAFNQAMQNMSRLLKGWQEEATGAGKERRAYRWLFEGDTDEHGYDHANEVACLWIYLRAGIDHGDLEADEPGEWVDMNGFGLRLWPVGR
;
A
#
# COMPACT_ATOMS: atom_id res chain seq x y z
N MET A 1 -11.95 10.78 -8.61
CA MET A 1 -10.51 10.65 -8.90
C MET A 1 -10.33 9.38 -9.68
N GLN A 2 -9.79 9.47 -10.90
CA GLN A 2 -9.47 8.31 -11.70
C GLN A 2 -8.11 7.77 -11.23
N ILE A 3 -8.10 6.55 -10.72
CA ILE A 3 -6.91 5.89 -10.19
C ILE A 3 -6.42 4.87 -11.22
N ASP A 4 -5.15 4.96 -11.60
CA ASP A 4 -4.41 3.86 -12.22
C ASP A 4 -3.47 3.26 -11.18
N PHE A 5 -3.68 1.99 -10.86
CA PHE A 5 -2.84 1.23 -9.95
C PHE A 5 -2.24 0.03 -10.69
N TYR A 6 -1.04 0.21 -11.25
CA TYR A 6 -0.35 -0.81 -12.02
C TYR A 6 -1.23 -1.38 -13.17
N GLY A 7 -1.99 -0.51 -13.85
CA GLY A 7 -2.92 -0.90 -14.93
C GLY A 7 -4.30 -1.38 -14.47
N LEU A 8 -4.58 -1.40 -13.16
CA LEU A 8 -5.94 -1.53 -12.63
C LEU A 8 -6.56 -0.15 -12.50
N HIS A 9 -7.76 0.02 -13.07
CA HIS A 9 -8.46 1.30 -13.08
C HIS A 9 -9.57 1.32 -12.04
N PHE A 10 -9.59 2.37 -11.21
CA PHE A 10 -10.61 2.56 -10.18
C PHE A 10 -11.15 3.98 -10.17
N ASP A 11 -12.43 4.10 -9.86
CA ASP A 11 -13.09 5.35 -9.53
C ASP A 11 -13.18 5.51 -8.02
N ALA A 12 -12.51 6.51 -7.47
CA ALA A 12 -12.52 6.78 -6.04
C ALA A 12 -12.86 8.25 -5.73
N SER A 13 -13.60 8.50 -4.65
CA SER A 13 -13.81 9.87 -4.15
C SER A 13 -12.54 10.42 -3.50
N ARG A 14 -11.79 9.55 -2.82
CA ARG A 14 -10.53 9.83 -2.14
C ARG A 14 -9.79 8.53 -1.82
N VAL A 15 -8.52 8.67 -1.46
CA VAL A 15 -7.70 7.60 -0.88
C VAL A 15 -7.25 8.03 0.50
N THR A 16 -7.33 7.14 1.47
CA THR A 16 -6.68 7.33 2.77
C THR A 16 -5.48 6.40 2.85
N VAL A 17 -4.30 6.96 3.12
CA VAL A 17 -3.06 6.21 3.37
C VAL A 17 -2.87 6.11 4.87
N TYR A 18 -2.65 4.90 5.37
CA TYR A 18 -2.55 4.60 6.80
C TYR A 18 -1.14 4.12 7.16
N LEU A 19 -0.73 4.49 8.38
CA LEU A 19 0.32 3.84 9.14
C LEU A 19 -0.26 3.47 10.51
N TRP A 20 -0.60 2.19 10.68
CA TRP A 20 -1.15 1.63 11.91
C TRP A 20 -0.06 1.22 12.88
N THR A 21 -0.32 1.42 14.17
CA THR A 21 0.59 1.12 15.27
C THR A 21 2.04 1.52 14.96
N PRO A 22 2.34 2.81 14.72
CA PRO A 22 3.63 3.23 14.15
C PRO A 22 4.87 2.72 14.92
N TRP A 23 4.78 2.45 16.21
CA TRP A 23 5.87 1.88 17.01
C TRP A 23 6.15 0.39 16.73
N ARG A 24 5.25 -0.31 16.03
CA ARG A 24 5.38 -1.70 15.58
C ARG A 24 5.62 -1.82 14.08
N ALA A 25 5.30 -0.79 13.30
CA ALA A 25 5.52 -0.79 11.87
C ALA A 25 7.02 -0.89 11.54
N SER A 26 7.33 -1.66 10.51
CA SER A 26 8.68 -1.86 9.99
C SER A 26 9.25 -0.59 9.35
N ALA A 27 10.57 -0.57 9.16
CA ALA A 27 11.25 0.53 8.47
C ALA A 27 10.74 0.76 7.03
N LEU A 28 10.34 -0.31 6.32
CA LEU A 28 9.80 -0.19 4.97
C LEU A 28 8.43 0.51 4.96
N GLU A 29 7.56 0.17 5.91
CA GLU A 29 6.23 0.78 6.06
C GLU A 29 6.32 2.26 6.40
N HIS A 30 7.23 2.62 7.33
CA HIS A 30 7.53 4.02 7.63
C HIS A 30 8.04 4.78 6.41
N ARG A 31 8.96 4.18 5.65
CA ARG A 31 9.50 4.76 4.42
C ARG A 31 8.41 5.03 3.39
N LEU A 32 7.52 4.07 3.15
CA LEU A 32 6.38 4.21 2.24
C LEU A 32 5.42 5.33 2.68
N PHE A 33 5.03 5.34 3.95
CA PHE A 33 4.16 6.39 4.47
C PHE A 33 4.79 7.78 4.35
N ASN A 34 6.09 7.89 4.61
CA ASN A 34 6.82 9.15 4.52
C ASN A 34 6.89 9.69 3.08
N GLU A 35 6.95 8.82 2.06
CA GLU A 35 6.89 9.23 0.65
C GLU A 35 5.58 9.96 0.29
N VAL A 36 4.50 9.61 0.99
CA VAL A 36 3.19 10.28 0.86
C VAL A 36 3.14 11.52 1.74
N LYS A 37 3.59 11.43 2.99
CA LYS A 37 3.58 12.52 3.98
C LYS A 37 4.31 13.78 3.53
N GLN A 38 5.36 13.62 2.73
CA GLN A 38 6.17 14.74 2.24
C GLN A 38 5.57 15.46 1.01
N LEU A 39 4.45 14.98 0.48
CA LEU A 39 3.82 15.60 -0.68
C LEU A 39 3.25 16.98 -0.33
N PRO A 40 3.37 17.98 -1.23
CA PRO A 40 2.76 19.28 -1.01
C PRO A 40 1.23 19.17 -0.93
N GLY A 41 0.63 19.85 0.05
CA GLY A 41 -0.83 19.98 0.16
C GLY A 41 -1.54 18.78 0.78
N VAL A 42 -0.82 17.76 1.25
CA VAL A 42 -1.42 16.68 2.05
C VAL A 42 -1.46 17.06 3.53
N HIS A 43 -2.50 16.61 4.23
CA HIS A 43 -2.65 16.84 5.66
C HIS A 43 -2.44 15.54 6.42
N LEU A 44 -1.52 15.57 7.39
CA LEU A 44 -1.29 14.47 8.31
C LEU A 44 -2.27 14.58 9.48
N GLU A 45 -3.04 13.53 9.70
CA GLU A 45 -3.83 13.33 10.91
C GLU A 45 -3.13 12.28 11.78
N THR A 46 -2.99 12.56 13.08
CA THR A 46 -2.30 11.70 14.04
C THR A 46 -3.25 11.36 15.18
N ALA A 47 -3.36 10.08 15.50
CA ALA A 47 -4.00 9.55 16.69
C ALA A 47 -2.97 8.69 17.46
N PRO A 48 -3.29 8.22 18.68
CA PRO A 48 -2.35 7.43 19.47
C PRO A 48 -1.81 6.20 18.72
N ASP A 49 -2.69 5.49 18.01
CA ASP A 49 -2.39 4.20 17.40
C ASP A 49 -2.39 4.22 15.86
N GLU A 50 -2.59 5.38 15.25
CA GLU A 50 -2.62 5.51 13.80
C GLU A 50 -2.14 6.88 13.32
N MET A 51 -1.53 6.90 12.15
CA MET A 51 -1.29 8.10 11.36
C MET A 51 -1.99 7.91 10.02
N ARG A 52 -2.66 8.96 9.53
CA ARG A 52 -3.38 8.88 8.26
C ARG A 52 -3.21 10.15 7.43
N ILE A 53 -3.21 9.98 6.13
CA ILE A 53 -3.17 11.05 5.14
C ILE A 53 -4.32 10.82 4.16
N GLN A 54 -5.14 11.84 3.94
CA GLN A 54 -6.19 11.81 2.95
C GLN A 54 -5.74 12.49 1.66
N ILE A 55 -5.93 11.81 0.53
CA ILE A 55 -5.65 12.32 -0.82
C ILE A 55 -6.96 12.31 -1.60
N SER A 56 -7.43 13.48 -2.02
CA SER A 56 -8.62 13.64 -2.87
C SER A 56 -8.30 14.25 -4.24
N ASP A 57 -7.03 14.50 -4.53
CA ASP A 57 -6.53 15.04 -5.79
C ASP A 57 -5.77 13.96 -6.58
N GLU A 58 -6.10 13.82 -7.85
CA GLU A 58 -5.56 12.79 -8.73
C GLU A 58 -4.06 12.94 -8.97
N LYS A 59 -3.61 14.19 -9.10
CA LYS A 59 -2.19 14.48 -9.33
C LYS A 59 -1.37 14.12 -8.09
N ALA A 60 -1.84 14.46 -6.89
CA ALA A 60 -1.21 14.08 -5.64
C ALA A 60 -1.15 12.54 -5.48
N PHE A 61 -2.23 11.83 -5.81
CA PHE A 61 -2.23 10.36 -5.76
C PHE A 61 -1.22 9.75 -6.74
N ASN A 62 -1.19 10.24 -7.99
CA ASN A 62 -0.22 9.76 -8.99
C ASN A 62 1.22 10.03 -8.55
N GLN A 63 1.50 11.17 -7.93
CA GLN A 63 2.83 11.45 -7.37
C GLN A 63 3.17 10.51 -6.20
N ALA A 64 2.22 10.23 -5.31
CA ALA A 64 2.39 9.27 -4.22
C ALA A 64 2.76 7.88 -4.76
N MET A 65 2.02 7.39 -5.75
CA MET A 65 2.25 6.10 -6.39
C MET A 65 3.62 6.04 -7.07
N GLN A 66 4.04 7.09 -7.76
CA GLN A 66 5.37 7.16 -8.38
C GLN A 66 6.50 7.10 -7.34
N ASN A 67 6.36 7.85 -6.25
CA ASN A 67 7.35 7.88 -5.17
C ASN A 67 7.46 6.52 -4.48
N MET A 68 6.33 5.93 -4.08
CA MET A 68 6.30 4.60 -3.47
C MET A 68 6.83 3.52 -4.42
N SER A 69 6.48 3.57 -5.71
CA SER A 69 7.00 2.63 -6.72
C SER A 69 8.52 2.72 -6.87
N ARG A 70 9.09 3.94 -6.86
CA ARG A 70 10.54 4.13 -6.90
C ARG A 70 11.21 3.58 -5.64
N LEU A 71 10.60 3.82 -4.48
CA LEU A 71 11.10 3.33 -3.21
C LEU A 71 11.14 1.80 -3.16
N LEU A 72 10.05 1.13 -3.56
CA LEU A 72 9.95 -0.32 -3.58
C LEU A 72 10.93 -0.96 -4.56
N LYS A 73 11.14 -0.35 -5.74
CA LYS A 73 12.16 -0.80 -6.70
C LYS A 73 13.56 -0.68 -6.12
N GLY A 74 13.90 0.46 -5.50
CA GLY A 74 15.20 0.63 -4.84
C GLY A 74 15.40 -0.35 -3.68
N TRP A 75 14.37 -0.56 -2.86
CA TRP A 75 14.39 -1.55 -1.77
C TRP A 75 14.62 -2.98 -2.27
N GLN A 76 14.04 -3.32 -3.42
CA GLN A 76 14.25 -4.61 -4.09
C GLN A 76 15.71 -4.76 -4.59
N GLU A 77 16.26 -3.72 -5.21
CA GLU A 77 17.62 -3.69 -5.76
C GLU A 77 18.72 -3.72 -4.68
N GLU A 78 18.48 -3.12 -3.51
CA GLU A 78 19.42 -3.12 -2.36
C GLU A 78 19.83 -4.54 -1.92
N ALA A 79 19.00 -5.57 -2.17
CA ALA A 79 19.32 -6.97 -1.82
C ALA A 79 20.11 -7.73 -2.89
N THR A 80 20.29 -7.18 -4.09
CA THR A 80 20.88 -7.92 -5.23
C THR A 80 22.40 -8.13 -5.13
N GLY A 81 23.05 -7.63 -4.08
CA GLY A 81 24.49 -7.81 -3.84
C GLY A 81 24.90 -9.11 -3.11
N ALA A 82 23.94 -9.91 -2.61
CA ALA A 82 24.22 -11.05 -1.74
C ALA A 82 23.54 -12.35 -2.22
N GLY A 83 24.15 -13.05 -3.19
CA GLY A 83 23.72 -14.38 -3.60
C GLY A 83 22.58 -14.42 -4.63
N LYS A 84 21.84 -15.53 -4.67
CA LYS A 84 20.70 -15.73 -5.59
C LYS A 84 19.39 -15.13 -5.09
N GLU A 85 19.32 -14.82 -3.80
CA GLU A 85 18.12 -14.30 -3.15
C GLU A 85 17.76 -12.90 -3.65
N ARG A 86 16.47 -12.67 -3.84
CA ARG A 86 15.91 -11.42 -4.33
C ARG A 86 14.76 -11.01 -3.44
N ARG A 87 14.76 -9.75 -3.01
CA ARG A 87 13.56 -9.16 -2.42
C ARG A 87 12.46 -9.08 -3.48
N ALA A 88 11.24 -9.37 -3.08
CA ALA A 88 10.05 -9.23 -3.91
C ALA A 88 8.95 -8.54 -3.10
N TYR A 89 8.00 -7.91 -3.81
CA TYR A 89 6.81 -7.36 -3.19
C TYR A 89 5.58 -7.60 -4.07
N ARG A 90 4.41 -7.62 -3.43
CA ARG A 90 3.10 -7.72 -4.08
C ARG A 90 2.14 -6.74 -3.40
N TRP A 91 1.30 -6.10 -4.20
CA TRP A 91 0.14 -5.40 -3.69
C TRP A 91 -1.01 -6.39 -3.56
N LEU A 92 -1.60 -6.45 -2.38
CA LEU A 92 -2.80 -7.24 -2.10
C LEU A 92 -4.00 -6.31 -2.13
N PHE A 93 -5.07 -6.73 -2.81
CA PHE A 93 -6.33 -6.00 -2.87
C PHE A 93 -7.39 -6.80 -2.12
N GLU A 94 -8.09 -6.12 -1.22
CA GLU A 94 -9.13 -6.73 -0.39
C GLU A 94 -10.37 -5.85 -0.41
N GLY A 95 -11.52 -6.45 -0.69
CA GLY A 95 -12.81 -5.78 -0.61
C GLY A 95 -13.82 -6.75 -0.03
N ASP A 96 -14.55 -6.29 0.97
CA ASP A 96 -15.68 -6.99 1.57
C ASP A 96 -16.94 -6.16 1.28
N THR A 97 -17.93 -6.78 0.65
CA THR A 97 -19.18 -6.11 0.26
C THR A 97 -20.33 -7.11 0.24
N ASP A 98 -21.47 -6.66 0.73
CA ASP A 98 -22.76 -7.31 0.51
C ASP A 98 -23.37 -6.89 -0.86
N GLU A 99 -24.58 -7.37 -1.13
CA GLU A 99 -25.33 -7.05 -2.35
C GLU A 99 -25.82 -5.59 -2.42
N HIS A 100 -25.72 -4.83 -1.33
CA HIS A 100 -26.15 -3.44 -1.23
C HIS A 100 -24.99 -2.45 -1.27
N GLY A 101 -23.74 -2.92 -1.27
CA GLY A 101 -22.53 -2.08 -1.31
C GLY A 101 -22.03 -1.67 0.08
N TYR A 102 -22.36 -2.43 1.11
CA TYR A 102 -21.93 -2.22 2.48
C TYR A 102 -21.01 -3.35 2.95
N ASP A 103 -20.08 -3.02 3.84
CA ASP A 103 -19.22 -4.03 4.48
C ASP A 103 -19.92 -4.70 5.68
N HIS A 104 -19.25 -5.69 6.30
CA HIS A 104 -19.76 -6.38 7.49
C HIS A 104 -20.05 -5.47 8.71
N ALA A 105 -19.50 -4.25 8.73
CA ALA A 105 -19.74 -3.24 9.77
C ALA A 105 -20.89 -2.28 9.39
N ASN A 106 -21.55 -2.51 8.25
CA ASN A 106 -22.59 -1.66 7.68
C ASN A 106 -22.08 -0.25 7.31
N GLU A 107 -20.78 -0.11 7.07
CA GLU A 107 -20.19 1.06 6.41
C GLU A 107 -20.24 0.88 4.88
N VAL A 108 -20.06 1.98 4.15
CA VAL A 108 -19.92 1.92 2.69
C VAL A 108 -18.68 1.09 2.35
N ALA A 109 -18.87 0.04 1.54
CA ALA A 109 -17.81 -0.88 1.15
C ALA A 109 -16.66 -0.10 0.49
N CYS A 110 -15.44 -0.43 0.91
CA CYS A 110 -14.21 0.19 0.42
C CYS A 110 -13.26 -0.88 -0.11
N LEU A 111 -12.36 -0.47 -0.99
CA LEU A 111 -11.27 -1.32 -1.44
C LEU A 111 -10.02 -1.01 -0.63
N TRP A 112 -9.46 -2.03 0.00
CA TRP A 112 -8.22 -1.97 0.75
C TRP A 112 -7.05 -2.48 -0.07
N ILE A 113 -5.89 -1.85 0.10
CA ILE A 113 -4.65 -2.23 -0.58
C ILE A 113 -3.54 -2.35 0.46
N TYR A 114 -2.90 -3.51 0.53
CA TYR A 114 -1.82 -3.83 1.46
C TYR A 114 -0.55 -4.24 0.72
N LEU A 115 0.58 -4.12 1.41
CA LEU A 115 1.86 -4.59 0.88
C LEU A 115 2.17 -5.98 1.46
N ARG A 116 2.55 -6.90 0.60
CA ARG A 116 3.23 -8.15 0.96
C ARG A 116 4.68 -8.05 0.50
N ALA A 117 5.62 -8.31 1.39
CA ALA A 117 7.04 -8.36 1.09
C ALA A 117 7.52 -9.82 1.18
N GLY A 118 8.58 -10.16 0.45
CA GLY A 118 9.12 -11.51 0.51
C GLY A 118 10.55 -11.62 -0.01
N ILE A 119 11.11 -12.80 0.20
CA ILE A 119 12.40 -13.23 -0.35
C ILE A 119 12.11 -14.37 -1.34
N ASP A 120 12.55 -14.17 -2.57
CA ASP A 120 12.58 -15.17 -3.62
C ASP A 120 14.00 -15.73 -3.72
N HIS A 121 14.17 -17.04 -3.59
CA HIS A 121 15.49 -17.69 -3.62
C HIS A 121 16.08 -17.79 -5.04
N GLY A 122 15.32 -17.39 -6.07
CA GLY A 122 15.84 -17.12 -7.42
C GLY A 122 16.22 -18.35 -8.23
N ASP A 123 15.86 -19.55 -7.77
CA ASP A 123 16.09 -20.81 -8.50
C ASP A 123 14.75 -21.36 -9.00
N LEU A 124 14.60 -21.46 -10.33
CA LEU A 124 13.39 -22.02 -10.96
C LEU A 124 13.22 -23.51 -10.66
N GLU A 125 14.29 -24.18 -10.22
CA GLU A 125 14.30 -25.60 -9.85
C GLU A 125 14.37 -25.83 -8.33
N ALA A 126 14.37 -24.76 -7.50
CA ALA A 126 14.34 -24.95 -6.05
C ALA A 126 12.93 -25.36 -5.60
N ASP A 127 12.88 -26.46 -4.86
CA ASP A 127 11.67 -26.91 -4.13
C ASP A 127 11.35 -26.01 -2.92
N GLU A 128 12.23 -25.06 -2.57
CA GLU A 128 12.03 -24.14 -1.46
C GLU A 128 11.13 -22.96 -1.87
N PRO A 129 9.91 -22.85 -1.31
CA PRO A 129 9.02 -21.74 -1.61
C PRO A 129 9.59 -20.45 -1.04
N GLY A 130 9.43 -19.34 -1.77
CA GLY A 130 9.80 -18.03 -1.26
C GLY A 130 9.08 -17.69 0.05
N GLU A 131 9.78 -16.98 0.93
CA GLU A 131 9.25 -16.52 2.20
C GLU A 131 8.48 -15.21 2.02
N TRP A 132 7.27 -15.10 2.57
CA TRP A 132 6.43 -13.92 2.44
C TRP A 132 5.89 -13.45 3.79
N VAL A 133 5.78 -12.14 3.94
CA VAL A 133 5.21 -11.47 5.10
C VAL A 133 4.24 -10.38 4.66
N ASP A 134 3.07 -10.34 5.29
CA ASP A 134 2.10 -9.26 5.13
C ASP A 134 2.47 -8.09 6.03
N MET A 135 2.56 -6.91 5.41
CA MET A 135 2.93 -5.68 6.07
C MET A 135 1.65 -5.08 6.68
N ASN A 136 1.41 -5.38 7.96
CA ASN A 136 0.16 -5.04 8.66
C ASN A 136 0.10 -3.61 9.21
N GLY A 137 1.21 -2.88 9.16
CA GLY A 137 1.34 -1.51 9.63
C GLY A 137 1.07 -0.46 8.55
N PHE A 138 0.99 -0.81 7.26
CA PHE A 138 0.76 0.14 6.16
C PHE A 138 -0.33 -0.33 5.21
N GLY A 139 -1.18 0.59 4.76
CA GLY A 139 -2.20 0.28 3.77
C GLY A 139 -2.90 1.51 3.19
N LEU A 140 -3.66 1.28 2.13
CA LEU A 140 -4.46 2.29 1.46
C LEU A 140 -5.93 1.87 1.50
N ARG A 141 -6.83 2.83 1.74
CA ARG A 141 -8.29 2.68 1.59
C ARG A 141 -8.75 3.54 0.42
N LEU A 142 -9.26 2.91 -0.63
CA LEU A 142 -9.96 3.57 -1.72
C LEU A 142 -11.42 3.69 -1.33
N TRP A 143 -11.86 4.94 -1.18
CA TRP A 143 -13.27 5.24 -0.89
C TRP A 143 -14.05 5.32 -2.20
N PRO A 144 -15.22 4.67 -2.29
CA PRO A 144 -16.00 4.73 -3.51
C PRO A 144 -16.45 6.16 -3.81
N VAL A 145 -16.74 6.42 -5.08
CA VAL A 145 -17.45 7.65 -5.47
C VAL A 145 -18.84 7.58 -4.83
N GLY A 146 -19.19 8.60 -4.04
CA GLY A 146 -20.52 8.66 -3.42
C GLY A 146 -21.62 8.59 -4.50
N ARG A 147 -22.73 7.91 -4.17
CA ARG A 147 -23.96 8.05 -4.96
C ARG A 147 -24.54 9.44 -4.83
#